data_AF-A0AAV8ZNR4-F1
#
_entry.id   AF-A0AAV8ZNR4-F1
#
_cell.length_a   1.000
_cell.length_b   1.000
_cell.length_c   1.000
_cell.angle_alpha   90.00
_cell.angle_beta   90.00
_cell.angle_gamma   90.00
#
_symmetry.space_group_name_H-M   'P 1'
#
loop_
_entity.id
_entity.type
_entity.pdbx_description
1 polymer ?
#
loop_
_entity_poly.entity_id
_entity_poly.type
_entity_poly.pdbx_seq_one_letter_code
_entity_poly.pdbx_strand_id
1 'polypeptide(L)'
;MSVKNGSTILVATDQFYVPKSTRSRVLLKQNMYENPGRPLLFTEEEERHFVNHLNLVSSWGYPFDLLDFRLFLKAYLAIIHQEGIGL
;
A
#
# COMPACT_ATOMS: atom_id res chain seq x y z
N MET A 1 7.78 2.45 18.45
CA MET A 1 7.62 3.92 18.48
C MET A 1 7.89 4.45 19.87
N SER A 2 8.94 5.27 20.04
CA SER A 2 9.54 5.67 21.32
C SER A 2 8.61 6.40 22.31
N VAL A 3 7.44 6.87 21.87
CA VAL A 3 6.47 7.62 22.71
C VAL A 3 5.66 6.70 23.63
N LYS A 4 5.56 5.41 23.31
CA LYS A 4 4.93 4.42 24.20
C LYS A 4 5.75 4.15 25.47
N ASN A 5 7.00 4.64 25.54
CA ASN A 5 7.94 4.42 26.65
C ASN A 5 8.07 5.62 27.61
N GLY A 6 7.10 6.54 27.66
CA GLY A 6 7.07 7.60 28.68
C GLY A 6 7.91 8.85 28.39
N SER A 7 8.45 9.01 27.18
CA SER A 7 9.08 10.28 26.78
C SER A 7 8.02 11.34 26.44
N THR A 8 8.17 12.53 27.02
CA THR A 8 7.28 13.68 26.77
C THR A 8 7.29 14.06 25.29
N ILE A 9 6.15 14.58 24.81
CA ILE A 9 5.95 14.95 23.40
C ILE A 9 7.11 15.84 22.90
N LEU A 10 7.63 16.73 23.73
CA LEU A 10 8.74 17.62 23.37
C LEU A 10 10.02 16.89 22.96
N VAL A 11 10.48 15.92 23.76
CA VAL A 11 11.76 15.22 23.55
C VAL A 11 11.81 14.50 22.19
N ALA A 12 10.72 13.83 21.81
CA ALA A 12 10.64 13.18 20.51
C ALA A 12 10.23 14.12 19.36
N THR A 13 9.96 15.40 19.61
CA THR A 13 9.82 16.40 18.53
C THR A 13 11.21 16.80 18.04
N ASP A 14 12.10 17.09 19.00
CA ASP A 14 13.49 17.48 18.73
C ASP A 14 14.31 16.33 18.14
N GLN A 15 14.05 15.09 18.57
CA GLN A 15 14.77 13.91 18.08
C GLN A 15 14.43 13.54 16.62
N PHE A 16 13.20 13.79 16.18
CA PHE A 16 12.72 13.32 14.87
C PHE A 16 12.40 14.47 13.89
N TYR A 17 12.58 15.74 14.31
CA TYR A 17 12.26 16.94 13.52
C TYR A 17 10.83 16.94 12.94
N VAL A 18 9.89 16.24 13.60
CA VAL A 18 8.49 16.17 13.18
C VAL A 18 7.70 17.23 13.94
N PRO A 19 6.93 18.12 13.27
CA PRO A 19 6.13 19.14 13.94
C PRO A 19 5.18 18.55 15.00
N LYS A 20 5.01 19.28 16.11
CA LYS A 20 4.11 18.91 17.22
C LYS A 20 2.68 18.62 16.75
N SER A 21 2.20 19.40 15.78
CA SER A 21 0.87 19.25 15.17
C SER A 21 0.72 17.91 14.44
N THR A 22 1.70 17.54 13.61
CA THR A 22 1.73 16.25 12.90
C THR A 22 1.72 15.08 13.88
N ARG A 23 2.49 15.17 14.96
CA ARG A 23 2.57 14.10 15.95
C ARG A 23 1.33 14.01 16.85
N SER A 24 0.72 15.15 17.20
CA SER A 24 -0.57 15.18 17.90
C SER A 24 -1.65 14.50 17.07
N ARG A 25 -1.69 14.75 15.75
CA ARG A 25 -2.60 14.07 14.83
C ARG A 25 -2.39 12.55 14.80
N VAL A 26 -1.14 12.09 14.79
CA VAL A 26 -0.79 10.65 14.87
C VAL A 26 -1.24 10.02 16.19
N LEU A 27 -0.99 10.69 17.32
CA LEU A 27 -1.37 10.19 18.64
C LEU A 27 -2.89 10.13 18.81
N LEU A 28 -3.60 11.15 18.34
CA LEU A 28 -5.06 11.26 18.42
C LEU A 28 -5.78 10.46 17.31
N LYS A 29 -5.03 9.81 16.42
CA LYS A 29 -5.55 9.14 15.21
C LYS A 29 -6.51 10.01 14.39
N GLN A 30 -6.35 11.33 14.45
CA GLN A 30 -7.26 12.26 13.76
C GLN A 30 -6.99 12.23 12.26
N ASN A 31 -7.98 11.80 11.48
CA ASN A 31 -7.95 11.73 10.02
C ASN A 31 -6.73 10.95 9.48
N MET A 32 -6.25 9.97 10.24
CA MET A 32 -5.21 9.06 9.77
C MET A 32 -5.85 7.73 9.37
N TYR A 33 -5.59 7.32 8.13
CA TYR A 33 -5.84 5.95 7.70
C TYR A 33 -4.94 5.00 8.49
N GLU A 34 -5.45 3.80 8.80
CA GLU A 34 -4.70 2.79 9.56
C GLU A 34 -3.37 2.41 8.88
N ASN A 35 -3.32 2.51 7.54
CA ASN A 35 -2.10 2.43 6.75
C ASN A 35 -1.81 3.78 6.07
N PRO A 36 -0.85 4.58 6.56
CA PRO A 36 -0.42 5.78 5.88
C PRO A 36 0.28 5.42 4.56
N GLY A 37 -0.37 5.75 3.44
CA GLY A 37 0.05 5.45 2.07
C GLY A 37 -1.10 5.74 1.10
N ARG A 38 -0.83 5.72 -0.21
CA ARG A 38 -1.91 5.81 -1.22
C ARG A 38 -2.92 4.67 -0.98
N PRO A 39 -4.22 4.86 -1.26
CA PRO A 39 -5.16 3.74 -1.26
C PRO A 39 -4.60 2.62 -2.13
N LEU A 40 -4.51 1.43 -1.56
CA LEU A 40 -4.12 0.24 -2.30
C LEU A 40 -5.22 -0.02 -3.34
N LEU A 41 -4.81 -0.17 -4.60
CA LEU A 41 -5.73 -0.47 -5.69
C LEU A 41 -6.21 -1.93 -5.63
N PHE A 42 -5.39 -2.80 -5.03
CA PHE A 42 -5.68 -4.20 -4.80
C PHE A 42 -5.92 -4.44 -3.31
N THR A 43 -6.82 -5.37 -3.00
CA THR A 43 -6.84 -6.05 -1.70
C THR A 43 -5.60 -6.95 -1.56
N GLU A 44 -5.25 -7.33 -0.33
CA GLU A 44 -4.13 -8.24 -0.09
C GLU A 44 -4.30 -9.59 -0.80
N GLU A 45 -5.54 -10.06 -0.96
CA GLU A 45 -5.85 -11.30 -1.67
C GLU A 45 -5.63 -11.15 -3.18
N GLU A 46 -6.13 -10.07 -3.77
CA GLU A 46 -5.92 -9.77 -5.20
C GLU A 46 -4.44 -9.61 -5.54
N GLU A 47 -3.67 -8.91 -4.69
CA GLU A 47 -2.23 -8.74 -4.88
C GLU A 47 -1.51 -10.10 -4.83
N ARG A 48 -1.92 -10.98 -3.91
CA ARG A 48 -1.37 -12.35 -3.81
C ARG A 48 -1.66 -13.17 -5.06
N HIS A 49 -2.87 -13.08 -5.59
CA HIS A 49 -3.24 -13.76 -6.84
C HIS A 49 -2.45 -13.23 -8.04
N PHE A 50 -2.26 -11.91 -8.12
CA PHE A 50 -1.43 -11.28 -9.14
C PHE A 50 0.01 -11.80 -9.13
N VAL A 51 0.65 -11.82 -7.96
CA VAL A 51 2.03 -12.31 -7.80
C VAL A 51 2.14 -13.81 -8.16
N ASN A 52 1.18 -14.63 -7.74
CA ASN A 52 1.18 -16.06 -8.05
C ASN A 52 1.10 -16.32 -9.56
N HIS A 53 0.24 -15.60 -10.27
CA HIS A 53 0.12 -15.74 -11.72
C HIS A 53 1.38 -15.21 -12.43
N LEU A 54 1.98 -14.12 -11.95
CA LEU A 54 3.25 -13.63 -12.49
C LEU A 54 4.38 -14.68 -12.36
N ASN A 55 4.47 -15.34 -11.20
CA ASN A 55 5.42 -16.42 -10.96
C ASN A 55 5.15 -17.66 -11.82
N LEU A 56 3.88 -17.97 -12.07
CA LEU A 56 3.51 -19.06 -12.96
C LEU A 56 3.94 -18.77 -14.39
N VAL A 57 3.66 -17.57 -14.90
CA VAL A 57 4.03 -17.16 -16.25
C VAL A 57 5.56 -17.13 -16.42
N SER A 58 6.30 -16.66 -15.41
CA SER A 58 7.77 -16.67 -15.45
C SER A 58 8.35 -18.09 -15.44
N SER A 59 7.65 -19.06 -14.86
CA SER A 59 8.08 -20.47 -14.82
C SER A 59 7.99 -21.18 -16.18
N TRP A 60 7.21 -20.65 -17.12
CA TRP A 60 7.01 -21.25 -18.44
C TRP A 60 8.20 -21.04 -19.40
N GLY A 61 9.22 -20.29 -18.99
CA GLY A 61 10.44 -20.10 -19.79
C GLY A 61 10.25 -19.27 -21.06
N TYR A 62 9.08 -18.66 -21.25
CA TYR A 62 8.81 -17.73 -22.33
C TYR A 62 9.45 -16.37 -22.01
N PRO A 63 10.06 -15.67 -22.97
CA PRO A 63 10.54 -14.31 -22.74
C PRO A 63 9.34 -13.41 -22.43
N PHE A 64 9.18 -13.07 -21.15
CA PHE A 64 8.14 -12.17 -20.68
C PHE A 64 8.66 -10.75 -20.76
N ASP A 65 8.16 -9.97 -21.72
CA ASP A 65 8.65 -8.63 -21.97
C ASP A 65 7.81 -7.55 -21.27
N LEU A 66 8.20 -6.28 -21.45
CA LEU A 66 7.48 -5.14 -20.87
C LEU A 66 6.06 -4.98 -21.43
N LEU A 67 5.80 -5.41 -22.66
CA LEU A 67 4.49 -5.34 -23.28
C LEU A 67 3.57 -6.40 -22.66
N ASP A 68 4.07 -7.63 -22.50
CA ASP A 68 3.35 -8.73 -21.85
C ASP A 68 2.97 -8.36 -20.42
N PHE A 69 3.91 -7.77 -19.66
CA PHE A 69 3.63 -7.30 -18.31
C PHE A 69 2.54 -6.22 -18.27
N ARG A 70 2.57 -5.27 -19.22
CA ARG A 70 1.54 -4.22 -19.32
C ARG A 70 0.18 -4.79 -19.69
N LEU A 71 0.12 -5.77 -20.59
CA LEU A 71 -1.11 -6.45 -20.98
C LEU A 71 -1.68 -7.25 -19.81
N PHE A 72 -0.81 -7.96 -19.08
CA PHE A 72 -1.16 -8.70 -17.88
C PHE A 72 -1.75 -7.78 -16.81
N LEU A 73 -1.07 -6.67 -16.50
CA LEU A 73 -1.59 -5.64 -15.59
C LEU A 73 -2.93 -5.07 -16.06
N LYS A 74 -3.06 -4.75 -17.35
CA LYS A 74 -4.31 -4.21 -17.91
C LYS A 74 -5.47 -5.18 -17.74
N ALA A 75 -5.25 -6.48 -17.91
CA ALA A 75 -6.28 -7.50 -17.71
C ALA A 75 -6.78 -7.52 -16.26
N TYR A 76 -5.85 -7.48 -15.28
CA TYR A 76 -6.20 -7.41 -13.86
C TYR A 76 -6.98 -6.15 -13.49
N LEU A 77 -6.53 -5.01 -14.00
CA LEU A 77 -7.22 -3.73 -13.76
C LEU A 77 -8.61 -3.69 -14.40
N ALA A 78 -8.79 -4.30 -15.58
CA ALA A 78 -10.08 -4.36 -16.25
C ALA A 78 -11.10 -5.23 -15.49
N ILE A 79 -10.66 -6.34 -14.89
CA ILE A 79 -11.52 -7.22 -14.09
C ILE A 79 -12.03 -6.46 -12.85
N ILE A 80 -11.14 -5.79 -12.13
CA ILE A 80 -11.49 -5.03 -10.92
C ILE A 80 -12.43 -3.87 -11.24
N HIS A 81 -12.22 -3.18 -12.37
CA HIS A 81 -13.11 -2.11 -12.78
C HIS A 81 -14.49 -2.58 -13.24
N GLN A 82 -14.65 -3.82 -13.71
CA GLN A 82 -15.97 -4.39 -14.04
C GLN A 82 -16.76 -4.79 -12.80
N GLU A 83 -16.09 -5.27 -11.74
CA GLU A 83 -16.75 -5.56 -10.45
C GLU A 83 -17.16 -4.29 -9.68
N GLY A 84 -16.63 -3.12 -10.07
CA GLY A 84 -17.02 -1.81 -9.55
C GLY A 84 -18.19 -1.11 -10.25
N ILE A 85 -18.77 -1.70 -11.32
CA ILE A 85 -20.00 -1.19 -11.98
C ILE A 85 -21.17 -2.06 -11.53
N GLY A 86 -21.47 -1.95 -10.24
CA GLY A 86 -22.55 -2.66 -9.57
C GLY A 86 -23.13 -1.82 -8.42
N LEU A 87 -23.32 -0.52 -8.65
CA LEU A 87 -24.16 0.38 -7.86
C LEU A 87 -24.92 1.32 -8.80
#